data_AF-A0A3D9SLQ8-F1
#
_entry.id   AF-A0A3D9SLQ8-F1
#
_cell.length_a   1.000
_cell.length_b   1.000
_cell.length_c   1.000
_cell.angle_alpha   90.00
_cell.angle_beta   90.00
_cell.angle_gamma   90.00
#
_symmetry.space_group_name_H-M   'P 1'
#
loop_
_entity.id
_entity.type
_entity.pdbx_description
1 polymer ?
#
loop_
_entity_poly.entity_id
_entity_poly.type
_entity_poly.pdbx_seq_one_letter_code
_entity_poly.pdbx_strand_id
1 'polypeptide(L)'
;METTAGRTHRISPTCPIGCLRTVLSAKAFNPLERGYGIWAGPPQTVGDVVRLYETRELRDVWQLGPRRIGEIEVTLINAGLIRPSETECGNR
;
A
#
# COMPACT_ATOMS: atom_id res chain seq x y z
N MET A 1 21.02 28.22 -4.02
CA MET A 1 21.38 26.94 -3.38
C MET A 1 20.32 26.68 -2.35
N GLU A 2 19.25 25.94 -2.69
CA GLU A 2 18.12 25.74 -1.80
C GLU A 2 18.33 24.48 -0.97
N THR A 3 18.49 24.67 0.33
CA THR A 3 18.74 23.63 1.32
C THR A 3 17.52 22.72 1.41
N THR A 4 17.68 21.45 1.01
CA THR A 4 16.64 20.42 1.15
C THR A 4 16.50 20.07 2.63
N ALA A 5 15.75 20.88 3.37
CA ALA A 5 15.18 20.48 4.65
C ALA A 5 14.39 19.19 4.41
N GLY A 6 14.69 18.14 5.18
CA GLY A 6 13.94 16.90 5.17
C GLY A 6 12.48 17.17 5.52
N ARG A 7 11.66 17.46 4.51
CA ARG A 7 10.21 17.41 4.61
C ARG A 7 9.89 15.93 4.77
N THR A 8 9.53 15.53 5.99
CA THR A 8 8.81 14.29 6.23
C THR A 8 7.51 14.39 5.42
N HIS A 9 7.57 13.97 4.15
CA HIS A 9 6.43 14.09 3.25
C HIS A 9 5.40 13.07 3.73
N ARG A 10 4.41 13.55 4.48
CA ARG A 10 3.36 12.71 5.03
C ARG A 10 2.62 12.08 3.87
N ILE A 11 2.69 10.76 3.76
CA ILE A 11 1.94 10.03 2.76
C ILE A 11 0.45 10.20 3.08
N SER A 12 -0.31 10.72 2.12
CA SER A 12 -1.77 10.89 2.22
C SER A 12 -2.47 10.06 1.14
N PRO A 13 -3.79 9.82 1.26
CA PRO A 13 -4.54 9.07 0.23
C PRO A 13 -4.49 9.72 -1.16
N THR A 14 -4.34 11.05 -1.23
CA THR A 14 -4.26 11.80 -2.48
C THR A 14 -2.87 11.76 -3.11
N CYS A 15 -1.86 11.21 -2.42
CA CYS A 15 -0.54 11.04 -2.99
C CYS A 15 -0.59 10.05 -4.18
N PRO A 16 0.24 10.26 -5.21
CA PRO A 16 0.42 9.27 -6.26
C PRO A 16 1.00 7.98 -5.68
N ILE A 17 0.72 6.84 -6.31
CA ILE A 17 1.21 5.54 -5.85
C ILE A 17 2.74 5.50 -5.69
N GLY A 18 3.47 6.27 -6.49
CA GLY A 18 4.92 6.41 -6.40
C GLY A 18 5.45 6.87 -5.04
N CYS A 19 4.62 7.51 -4.19
CA CYS A 19 4.98 7.82 -2.81
C CYS A 19 5.22 6.55 -1.96
N LEU A 20 4.64 5.41 -2.33
CA LEU A 20 4.88 4.15 -1.65
C LEU A 20 6.22 3.50 -2.03
N ARG A 21 6.85 3.91 -3.13
CA ARG A 21 8.12 3.34 -3.61
C ARG A 21 9.27 3.52 -2.61
N THR A 22 9.21 4.54 -1.77
CA THR A 22 10.25 4.82 -0.75
C THR A 22 10.05 4.05 0.54
N VAL A 23 8.87 3.45 0.76
CA VAL A 23 8.51 2.75 1.99
C VAL A 23 8.23 1.26 1.78
N LEU A 24 7.81 0.87 0.57
CA LEU A 24 7.63 -0.53 0.17
C LEU A 24 8.89 -1.06 -0.53
N SER A 25 9.12 -2.35 -0.35
CA SER A 25 10.05 -3.10 -1.19
C SER A 25 9.58 -3.10 -2.65
N ALA A 26 10.54 -3.12 -3.57
CA ALA A 26 10.25 -3.26 -5.00
C ALA A 26 9.39 -4.50 -5.32
N LYS A 27 9.47 -5.55 -4.49
CA LYS A 27 8.69 -6.78 -4.66
C LYS A 27 7.21 -6.61 -4.30
N ALA A 28 6.87 -5.69 -3.40
CA ALA A 28 5.49 -5.33 -3.10
C ALA A 28 4.99 -4.19 -4.00
N PHE A 29 5.85 -3.23 -4.33
CA PHE A 29 5.49 -2.06 -5.14
C PHE A 29 5.27 -2.42 -6.63
N ASN A 30 6.15 -3.19 -7.26
CA ASN A 30 6.07 -3.43 -8.71
C ASN A 30 4.77 -4.12 -9.17
N PRO A 31 4.23 -5.14 -8.45
CA PRO A 31 2.94 -5.72 -8.82
C PRO A 31 1.77 -4.73 -8.71
N LEU A 32 1.81 -3.85 -7.70
CA LEU A 32 0.81 -2.80 -7.51
C LEU A 32 0.88 -1.75 -8.63
N GLU A 33 2.08 -1.21 -8.90
CA GLU A 33 2.28 -0.21 -9.94
C GLU A 33 1.84 -0.72 -11.33
N ARG A 34 2.06 -2.01 -11.60
CA ARG A 34 1.67 -2.65 -12.86
C ARG A 34 0.19 -3.08 -12.89
N GLY A 35 -0.50 -3.11 -11.76
CA GLY A 35 -1.91 -3.48 -11.69
C GLY A 35 -2.20 -4.92 -12.08
N TYR A 36 -1.28 -5.85 -11.84
CA TYR A 36 -1.43 -7.21 -12.30
C TYR A 36 -2.68 -7.88 -11.73
N GLY A 37 -3.60 -8.30 -12.58
CA GLY A 37 -4.83 -8.99 -12.18
C GLY A 37 -5.98 -8.07 -11.73
N ILE A 38 -5.76 -6.75 -11.67
CA ILE A 38 -6.82 -5.80 -11.30
C ILE A 38 -7.63 -5.45 -12.56
N TRP A 39 -8.91 -5.83 -12.58
CA TRP A 39 -9.82 -5.53 -13.70
C TRP A 39 -9.92 -4.02 -14.00
N ALA A 40 -9.95 -3.20 -12.95
CA ALA A 40 -10.00 -1.74 -13.06
C ALA A 40 -8.67 -1.09 -13.51
N GLY A 41 -7.61 -1.88 -13.69
CA GLY A 41 -6.27 -1.40 -14.01
C GLY A 41 -5.43 -1.03 -12.78
N PRO A 42 -4.21 -0.53 -12.99
CA PRO A 42 -3.27 -0.22 -11.90
C PRO A 42 -3.77 0.93 -11.00
N PRO A 43 -3.63 0.82 -9.67
CA PRO A 43 -3.88 1.92 -8.74
C PRO A 43 -3.01 3.13 -9.06
N GLN A 44 -3.62 4.33 -9.08
CA GLN A 44 -2.93 5.58 -9.42
C GLN A 44 -2.52 6.35 -8.17
N THR A 45 -3.30 6.20 -7.10
CA THR A 45 -3.12 6.90 -5.83
C THR A 45 -2.91 5.94 -4.67
N VAL A 46 -2.40 6.46 -3.56
CA VAL A 46 -2.34 5.72 -2.30
C VAL A 46 -3.73 5.35 -1.80
N GLY A 47 -4.72 6.23 -2.02
CA GLY A 47 -6.13 5.96 -1.71
C GLY A 47 -6.69 4.76 -2.46
N ASP A 48 -6.27 4.53 -3.71
CA ASP A 48 -6.66 3.32 -4.46
C ASP A 48 -6.09 2.06 -3.81
N VAL A 49 -4.85 2.12 -3.31
CA VAL A 49 -4.22 1.01 -2.58
C VAL A 49 -4.93 0.74 -1.25
N VAL A 50 -5.31 1.81 -0.53
CA VAL A 50 -6.14 1.71 0.69
C VAL A 50 -7.47 1.05 0.38
N ARG A 51 -8.17 1.48 -0.67
CA ARG A 51 -9.43 0.88 -1.10
C ARG A 51 -9.26 -0.60 -1.42
N LEU A 52 -8.23 -0.98 -2.17
CA LEU A 52 -7.93 -2.39 -2.50
C LEU A 52 -7.66 -3.23 -1.24
N TYR A 53 -7.04 -2.65 -0.22
CA TYR A 53 -6.85 -3.32 1.08
C TYR A 53 -8.20 -3.53 1.78
N GLU A 54 -9.02 -2.47 1.89
CA GLU A 54 -10.31 -2.50 2.58
C GLU A 54 -11.31 -3.44 1.92
N THR A 55 -11.33 -3.50 0.58
CA THR A 55 -12.16 -4.43 -0.20
C THR A 55 -11.59 -5.85 -0.25
N ARG A 56 -10.42 -6.08 0.36
CA ARG A 56 -9.64 -7.33 0.29
C ARG A 56 -9.25 -7.76 -1.12
N GLU A 57 -9.27 -6.84 -2.09
CA GLU A 57 -8.87 -7.07 -3.48
C GLU A 57 -7.35 -7.14 -3.67
N LEU A 58 -6.55 -6.74 -2.66
CA LEU A 58 -5.08 -6.93 -2.71
C LEU A 58 -4.67 -8.39 -2.91
N ARG A 59 -5.47 -9.35 -2.46
CA ARG A 59 -5.21 -10.79 -2.67
C ARG A 59 -5.37 -11.23 -4.12
N ASP A 60 -6.10 -10.44 -4.91
CA ASP A 60 -6.40 -10.71 -6.32
C ASP A 60 -5.31 -10.10 -7.22
N VAL A 61 -4.40 -9.29 -6.65
CA VAL A 61 -3.22 -8.77 -7.34
C VAL A 61 -2.23 -9.90 -7.59
N TRP A 62 -1.97 -10.17 -8.86
CA TRP A 62 -1.06 -11.23 -9.27
C TRP A 62 0.37 -10.94 -8.79
N GLN A 63 1.04 -11.98 -8.31
CA GLN A 63 2.38 -11.92 -7.68
C GLN A 63 2.42 -11.24 -6.30
N LEU A 64 1.28 -10.87 -5.72
CA LEU A 64 1.20 -10.33 -4.38
C LEU A 64 0.85 -11.44 -3.36
N GLY A 65 1.89 -12.15 -2.89
CA GLY A 65 1.70 -13.18 -1.87
C GLY A 65 1.39 -12.62 -0.48
N PRO A 66 0.92 -13.45 0.48
CA PRO A 66 0.49 -13.00 1.82
C PRO A 66 1.53 -12.15 2.56
N ARG A 67 2.82 -12.50 2.43
CA ARG A 67 3.92 -11.73 3.01
C ARG A 67 4.00 -10.29 2.49
N ARG A 68 3.72 -10.06 1.20
CA ARG A 68 3.79 -8.73 0.57
C ARG A 68 2.54 -7.92 0.89
N ILE A 69 1.39 -8.58 1.00
CA ILE A 69 0.16 -7.96 1.50
C ILE A 69 0.37 -7.46 2.94
N GLY A 70 0.97 -8.26 3.81
CA GLY A 70 1.28 -7.84 5.19
C GLY A 70 2.28 -6.66 5.26
N GLU A 71 3.25 -6.61 4.35
CA GLU A 71 4.16 -5.46 4.22
C GLU A 71 3.41 -4.17 3.85
N ILE A 72 2.48 -4.26 2.90
CA ILE A 72 1.61 -3.15 2.50
C ILE A 72 0.73 -2.71 3.67
N GLU A 73 0.09 -3.65 4.36
CA GLU A 73 -0.73 -3.38 5.54
C GLU A 73 0.07 -2.62 6.63
N VAL A 74 1.23 -3.14 7.05
CA VAL A 74 2.08 -2.48 8.04
C VAL A 74 2.48 -1.08 7.60
N THR A 75 2.78 -0.90 6.31
CA THR A 75 3.13 0.40 5.74
C THR A 75 1.97 1.39 5.79
N LEU A 76 0.76 0.95 5.43
CA LEU A 76 -0.45 1.78 5.48
C LEU A 76 -0.84 2.13 6.93
N ILE A 77 -0.67 1.21 7.88
CA ILE A 77 -0.86 1.45 9.32
C ILE A 77 0.14 2.48 9.84
N ASN A 78 1.45 2.30 9.54
CA ASN A 78 2.50 3.22 9.96
C ASN A 78 2.34 4.62 9.35
N ALA A 79 1.77 4.71 8.14
CA ALA A 79 1.41 5.97 7.51
C ALA A 79 0.12 6.59 8.09
N GLY A 80 -0.62 5.87 8.95
CA GLY A 80 -1.89 6.31 9.52
C GLY A 80 -3.05 6.35 8.53
N LEU A 81 -2.96 5.56 7.46
CA LEU A 81 -3.94 5.54 6.36
C LEU A 81 -5.07 4.53 6.61
N ILE A 82 -4.76 3.45 7.32
CA ILE A 82 -5.72 2.44 7.76
C ILE A 82 -5.52 2.17 9.25
N ARG A 83 -6.52 1.57 9.87
CA ARG A 83 -6.38 1.01 11.22
C ARG A 83 -5.90 -0.43 11.10
N PRO A 84 -5.10 -0.92 12.06
CA PRO A 84 -4.84 -2.34 12.15
C PRO A 84 -6.20 -3.03 12.20
N SER A 85 -6.43 -3.97 11.30
CA SER A 85 -7.55 -4.87 11.49
C SER A 85 -7.26 -5.58 12.82
N GLU A 86 -8.15 -5.42 13.80
CA GLU A 86 -8.15 -6.27 14.98
C GLU A 86 -8.46 -7.67 14.48
N THR A 87 -7.45 -8.32 13.90
CA THR A 87 -7.51 -9.73 13.66
C THR A 87 -7.49 -10.30 15.07
N GLU A 88 -8.69 -10.56 15.60
CA GLU A 88 -8.85 -11.23 16.88
C GLU A 88 -7.94 -12.46 16.86
N CYS A 89 -6.89 -12.43 17.69
CA CYS A 89 -6.14 -13.62 18.00
C CYS A 89 -7.07 -14.48 18.88
N GLY A 90 -7.99 -15.21 18.25
CA GLY A 90 -9.01 -15.98 18.95
C GLY A 90 -9.85 -16.89 18.05
N ASN A 91 -9.75 -18.20 18.30
CA ASN A 91 -10.48 -19.35 17.74
C ASN A 91 -9.96 -19.87 16.39
N ARG A 92 -9.46 -21.11 16.27
CA ARG A 92 -9.69 -22.35 17.01
C ARG A 92 -8.51 -23.30 16.78
#